data_AF-A0A7L4RKF8-F1
#
_entry.id   AF-A0A7L4RKF8-F1
#
_cell.length_a   1.000
_cell.length_b   1.000
_cell.length_c   1.000
_cell.angle_alpha   90.00
_cell.angle_beta   90.00
_cell.angle_gamma   90.00
#
_symmetry.space_group_name_H-M   'P 1'
#
loop_
_entity.id
_entity.type
_entity.pdbx_description
1 polymer ?
#
loop_
_entity_poly.entity_id
_entity_poly.type
_entity_poly.pdbx_seq_one_letter_code
_entity_poly.pdbx_strand_id
1 'polypeptide(L)'
;MVEKVEFEAEKIKGITVESGVKANELVKRMGHCGLQASELAKAVEVIKEMKRDGATVFLTFTSNMVSCGLRELFAQLVREKFVDCIITGIGSVEEDLMKTENDFLLGSFDADDVELHESGVNRIGNIFVPNAHYEWLEKFLKPFFEKEFAKQEKAGRLLAPSE
;
A
#
# COMPACT_ATOMS: atom_id res chain seq x y z
N MET A 1 -21.53 -45.15 -17.18
CA MET A 1 -20.62 -45.36 -16.04
C MET A 1 -19.69 -44.16 -15.99
N VAL A 2 -19.69 -43.38 -14.90
CA VAL A 2 -18.69 -42.33 -14.70
C VAL A 2 -17.48 -43.01 -14.07
N GLU A 3 -16.34 -43.01 -14.75
CA GLU A 3 -15.09 -43.50 -14.16
C GLU A 3 -14.75 -42.63 -12.96
N LYS A 4 -14.53 -43.27 -11.81
CA LYS A 4 -13.98 -42.60 -10.63
C LYS A 4 -12.56 -42.16 -10.98
N VAL A 5 -12.35 -40.87 -11.12
CA VAL A 5 -11.01 -40.31 -11.18
C VAL A 5 -10.53 -40.14 -9.74
N GLU A 6 -9.53 -40.92 -9.34
CA GLU A 6 -8.85 -40.76 -8.04
C GLU A 6 -7.66 -39.81 -8.23
N PHE A 7 -7.70 -38.68 -7.54
CA PHE A 7 -6.61 -37.72 -7.48
C PHE A 7 -6.02 -37.73 -6.07
N GLU A 8 -4.70 -37.88 -5.94
CA GLU A 8 -4.00 -37.63 -4.69
C GLU A 8 -3.81 -36.12 -4.51
N ALA A 9 -4.60 -35.52 -3.62
CA ALA A 9 -4.52 -34.12 -3.27
C ALA A 9 -4.84 -33.92 -1.78
N GLU A 10 -4.37 -32.82 -1.20
CA GLU A 10 -4.77 -32.47 0.16
C GLU A 10 -6.27 -32.19 0.20
N LYS A 11 -6.95 -32.76 1.21
CA LYS A 11 -8.38 -32.52 1.45
C LYS A 11 -8.59 -31.11 2.00
N ILE A 12 -9.62 -30.44 1.49
CA ILE A 12 -10.08 -29.16 2.06
C ILE A 12 -10.45 -29.34 3.52
N LYS A 13 -9.97 -28.41 4.36
CA LYS A 13 -10.29 -28.32 5.78
C LYS A 13 -10.92 -26.95 6.06
N GLY A 14 -12.12 -26.97 6.63
CA GLY A 14 -12.77 -25.75 7.12
C GLY A 14 -12.06 -25.17 8.35
N ILE A 15 -12.33 -23.91 8.65
CA ILE A 15 -11.81 -23.20 9.84
C ILE A 15 -12.92 -23.08 10.88
N THR A 16 -12.57 -23.40 12.13
CA THR A 16 -13.32 -23.04 13.34
C THR A 16 -12.57 -21.93 14.11
N VAL A 17 -13.33 -21.02 14.71
CA VAL A 17 -12.82 -19.99 15.61
C VAL A 17 -13.15 -20.43 17.03
N GLU A 18 -12.11 -20.72 17.81
CA GLU A 18 -12.21 -21.21 19.18
C GLU A 18 -11.72 -20.13 20.15
N SER A 19 -12.18 -20.20 21.41
CA SER A 19 -11.74 -19.25 22.43
C SER A 19 -10.21 -19.29 22.59
N GLY A 20 -9.57 -18.13 22.48
CA GLY A 20 -8.12 -17.97 22.60
C GLY A 20 -7.30 -18.20 21.33
N VAL A 21 -7.93 -18.47 20.17
CA VAL A 21 -7.20 -18.60 18.90
C VAL A 21 -6.52 -17.28 18.49
N LYS A 22 -5.26 -17.36 18.05
CA LYS A 22 -4.49 -16.19 17.59
C LYS A 22 -4.72 -15.91 16.10
N ALA A 23 -4.60 -14.65 15.69
CA ALA A 23 -4.77 -14.25 14.29
C ALA A 23 -3.80 -14.97 13.33
N ASN A 24 -2.53 -15.12 13.72
CA ASN A 24 -1.55 -15.85 12.90
C ASN A 24 -1.88 -17.35 12.76
N GLU A 25 -2.49 -17.96 13.77
CA GLU A 25 -2.95 -19.35 13.69
C GLU A 25 -4.13 -19.48 12.74
N LEU A 26 -5.07 -18.52 12.74
CA LEU A 26 -6.16 -18.50 11.77
C LEU A 26 -5.63 -18.40 10.33
N VAL A 27 -4.69 -17.49 10.06
CA VAL A 27 -4.07 -17.37 8.73
C VAL A 27 -3.34 -18.66 8.33
N LYS A 28 -2.65 -19.33 9.27
CA LYS A 28 -2.03 -20.63 8.98
C LYS A 28 -3.07 -21.69 8.60
N ARG A 29 -4.22 -21.74 9.28
CA ARG A 29 -5.31 -22.68 8.97
C ARG A 29 -5.93 -22.40 7.60
N MET A 30 -5.93 -21.15 7.13
CA MET A 30 -6.43 -20.76 5.80
C MET A 30 -5.70 -21.46 4.65
N GLY A 31 -4.47 -21.95 4.87
CA GLY A 31 -3.70 -22.73 3.89
C GLY A 31 -4.44 -23.96 3.35
N HIS A 32 -5.40 -24.49 4.10
CA HIS A 32 -6.15 -25.70 3.74
C HIS A 32 -7.59 -25.42 3.29
N CYS A 33 -8.00 -24.16 3.18
CA CYS A 33 -9.38 -23.78 2.85
C CYS A 33 -9.65 -23.64 1.35
N GLY A 34 -8.60 -23.42 0.54
CA GLY A 34 -8.70 -23.16 -0.89
C GLY A 34 -9.02 -21.68 -1.21
N LEU A 35 -9.01 -21.36 -2.51
CA LEU A 35 -9.24 -20.01 -3.04
C LEU A 35 -8.29 -18.97 -2.43
N GLN A 36 -8.76 -17.75 -2.18
CA GLN A 36 -7.93 -16.66 -1.64
C GLN A 36 -7.43 -16.91 -0.22
N ALA A 37 -8.10 -17.80 0.54
CA ALA A 37 -7.65 -18.16 1.87
C ALA A 37 -6.29 -18.89 1.83
N SER A 38 -6.15 -19.87 0.93
CA SER A 38 -4.87 -20.57 0.76
C SER A 38 -3.77 -19.66 0.22
N GLU A 39 -4.11 -18.72 -0.67
CA GLU A 39 -3.14 -17.75 -1.18
C GLU A 39 -2.64 -16.78 -0.11
N LEU A 40 -3.50 -16.35 0.82
CA LEU A 40 -3.07 -15.50 1.94
C LEU A 40 -2.08 -16.23 2.86
N ALA A 41 -2.36 -17.50 3.19
CA ALA A 41 -1.44 -18.30 3.99
C ALA A 41 -0.10 -18.51 3.29
N LYS A 42 -0.14 -18.77 1.97
CA LYS A 42 1.05 -18.92 1.13
C LYS A 42 1.86 -17.62 1.07
N ALA A 43 1.21 -16.47 0.93
CA ALA A 43 1.88 -15.17 0.90
C ALA A 43 2.67 -14.91 2.20
N VAL A 44 2.13 -15.29 3.36
CA VAL A 44 2.85 -15.21 4.64
C VAL A 44 4.13 -16.04 4.64
N GLU A 45 4.08 -17.28 4.13
CA GLU A 45 5.27 -18.13 4.07
C GLU A 45 6.31 -17.61 3.07
N VAL A 46 5.90 -17.08 1.92
CA VAL A 46 6.81 -16.44 0.95
C VAL A 46 7.50 -15.23 1.58
N ILE A 47 6.79 -14.35 2.28
CA ILE A 47 7.39 -13.18 2.96
C ILE A 47 8.41 -13.62 4.03
N LYS A 48 8.12 -14.70 4.78
CA LYS A 48 9.06 -15.26 5.76
C LYS A 48 10.30 -15.83 5.09
N GLU A 49 10.14 -16.53 3.98
CA GLU A 49 11.23 -17.09 3.17
C GLU A 49 12.14 -15.97 2.63
N MET A 50 11.56 -14.91 2.06
CA MET A 50 12.31 -13.72 1.61
C MET A 50 13.19 -13.15 2.73
N LYS A 51 12.66 -13.06 3.95
CA LYS A 51 13.42 -12.54 5.10
C LYS A 51 14.49 -13.52 5.58
N ARG A 52 14.16 -14.81 5.67
CA ARG A 52 15.08 -15.87 6.12
C ARG A 52 16.28 -16.00 5.18
N ASP A 53 16.02 -15.89 3.88
CA ASP A 53 17.02 -16.15 2.85
C ASP A 53 17.78 -14.86 2.46
N GLY A 54 17.48 -13.73 3.11
CA GLY A 54 18.15 -12.46 2.88
C GLY A 54 17.93 -11.92 1.47
N ALA A 55 16.75 -12.15 0.90
CA ALA A 55 16.41 -11.72 -0.45
C ALA A 55 16.39 -10.19 -0.57
N THR A 56 16.71 -9.68 -1.76
CA THR A 56 16.46 -8.27 -2.10
C THR A 56 14.96 -8.06 -2.32
N VAL A 57 14.35 -7.21 -1.50
CA VAL A 57 12.90 -6.99 -1.46
C VAL A 57 12.52 -5.73 -2.22
N PHE A 58 11.82 -5.92 -3.34
CA PHE A 58 11.15 -4.86 -4.08
C PHE A 58 9.70 -4.74 -3.60
N LEU A 59 9.35 -3.61 -2.99
CA LEU A 59 7.98 -3.30 -2.59
C LEU A 59 7.33 -2.40 -3.63
N THR A 60 6.24 -2.87 -4.23
CA THR A 60 5.50 -2.12 -5.24
C THR A 60 4.05 -1.93 -4.82
N PHE A 61 3.54 -0.71 -4.94
CA PHE A 61 2.15 -0.38 -4.58
C PHE A 61 1.66 0.83 -5.39
N THR A 62 0.35 0.94 -5.51
CA THR A 62 -0.34 2.08 -6.15
C THR A 62 -0.63 3.20 -5.15
N SER A 63 -0.91 4.41 -5.67
CA SER A 63 -1.15 5.63 -4.85
C SER A 63 -2.19 5.44 -3.76
N ASN A 64 -3.31 4.78 -4.08
CA ASN A 64 -4.42 4.53 -3.15
C ASN A 64 -4.01 3.80 -1.86
N MET A 65 -2.92 3.02 -1.87
CA MET A 65 -2.42 2.35 -0.66
C MET A 65 -1.72 3.33 0.30
N VAL A 66 -1.16 4.41 -0.23
CA VAL A 66 -0.66 5.54 0.58
C VAL A 66 -1.81 6.45 0.99
N SER A 67 -2.84 6.64 0.15
CA SER A 67 -4.03 7.39 0.52
C SER A 67 -4.74 6.78 1.73
N CYS A 68 -4.75 5.45 1.85
CA CYS A 68 -5.34 4.74 2.98
C CYS A 68 -4.35 4.57 4.17
N GLY A 69 -4.74 3.77 5.16
CA GLY A 69 -3.94 3.54 6.37
C GLY A 69 -2.79 2.54 6.22
N LEU A 70 -2.47 2.07 5.01
CA LEU A 70 -1.30 1.19 4.80
C LEU A 70 0.01 1.98 4.75
N ARG A 71 -0.04 3.30 4.58
CA ARG A 71 1.12 4.20 4.58
C ARG A 71 2.03 3.98 5.79
N GLU A 72 1.47 3.90 6.99
CA GLU A 72 2.23 3.71 8.24
C GLU A 72 2.95 2.37 8.27
N LEU A 73 2.33 1.31 7.74
CA LEU A 73 2.95 0.00 7.60
C LEU A 73 4.12 0.06 6.61
N PHE A 74 3.94 0.72 5.46
CA PHE A 74 5.03 0.87 4.49
C PHE A 74 6.20 1.66 5.07
N ALA A 75 5.92 2.77 5.77
CA ALA A 75 6.93 3.54 6.48
C ALA A 75 7.67 2.71 7.55
N GLN A 76 6.96 1.82 8.26
CA GLN A 76 7.58 0.87 9.18
C GLN A 76 8.51 -0.10 8.46
N LEU A 77 8.04 -0.74 7.38
CA LEU A 77 8.83 -1.71 6.61
C LEU A 77 10.13 -1.08 6.07
N VAL A 78 10.07 0.17 5.62
CA VAL A 78 11.26 0.94 5.17
C VAL A 78 12.19 1.23 6.35
N ARG A 79 11.66 1.76 7.45
CA ARG A 79 12.44 2.10 8.65
C ARG A 79 13.13 0.89 9.28
N GLU A 80 12.50 -0.28 9.24
CA GLU A 80 13.06 -1.54 9.73
C GLU A 80 13.95 -2.26 8.70
N LYS A 81 14.19 -1.64 7.53
CA LYS A 81 15.02 -2.20 6.45
C LYS A 81 14.53 -3.58 6.02
N PHE A 82 13.21 -3.75 5.93
CA PHE A 82 12.59 -4.92 5.33
C PHE A 82 12.55 -4.80 3.79
N VAL A 83 12.55 -3.57 3.27
CA VAL A 83 12.46 -3.24 1.85
C VAL A 83 13.76 -2.63 1.37
N ASP A 84 14.25 -3.07 0.21
CA ASP A 84 15.47 -2.57 -0.41
C ASP A 84 15.20 -1.58 -1.55
N CYS A 85 14.07 -1.74 -2.24
CA CYS A 85 13.66 -0.87 -3.34
C CYS A 85 12.15 -0.64 -3.34
N ILE A 86 11.72 0.59 -3.63
CA ILE A 86 10.32 0.96 -3.82
C ILE A 86 10.07 1.34 -5.28
N ILE A 87 8.99 0.82 -5.86
CA ILE A 87 8.47 1.25 -7.14
C ILE A 87 7.00 1.61 -6.96
N THR A 88 6.65 2.88 -7.16
CA THR A 88 5.29 3.37 -6.92
C THR A 88 4.92 4.50 -7.88
N GLY A 89 3.66 4.94 -7.85
CA GLY A 89 3.19 6.09 -8.62
C GLY A 89 3.44 7.41 -7.89
N ILE A 90 3.43 8.52 -8.62
CA ILE A 90 3.69 9.86 -8.04
C ILE A 90 2.71 10.23 -6.92
N GLY A 91 1.45 9.79 -7.01
CA GLY A 91 0.44 9.96 -5.97
C GLY A 91 0.89 9.45 -4.61
N SER A 92 1.64 8.34 -4.56
CA SER A 92 2.19 7.85 -3.30
C SER A 92 3.24 8.76 -2.67
N VAL A 93 4.04 9.45 -3.49
CA VAL A 93 5.10 10.34 -2.99
C VAL A 93 4.51 11.65 -2.48
N GLU A 94 3.59 12.25 -3.24
CA GLU A 94 2.96 13.50 -2.85
C GLU A 94 2.00 13.33 -1.66
N GLU A 95 1.25 12.24 -1.61
CA GLU A 95 0.33 11.96 -0.50
C GLU A 95 1.06 11.56 0.79
N ASP A 96 2.18 10.83 0.70
CA ASP A 96 3.03 10.57 1.87
C ASP A 96 3.55 11.88 2.48
N LEU A 97 3.98 12.81 1.63
CA LEU A 97 4.41 14.14 2.04
C LEU A 97 3.26 14.96 2.64
N MET A 98 2.10 15.03 1.97
CA MET A 98 0.91 15.73 2.48
C MET A 98 0.51 15.22 3.87
N LYS A 99 0.54 13.90 4.09
CA LYS A 99 0.22 13.25 5.36
C LYS A 99 1.22 13.48 6.49
N THR A 100 2.34 14.15 6.24
CA THR A 100 3.23 14.62 7.32
C THR A 100 2.69 15.86 8.04
N GLU A 101 1.80 16.61 7.38
CA GLU A 101 1.21 17.83 7.93
C GLU A 101 -0.32 17.72 8.07
N ASN A 102 -1.00 17.05 7.13
CA ASN A 102 -2.45 17.07 7.01
C ASN A 102 -3.05 15.67 6.98
N ASP A 103 -4.05 15.42 7.83
CA ASP A 103 -4.73 14.13 7.89
C ASP A 103 -5.75 13.96 6.76
N PHE A 104 -5.78 12.78 6.15
CA PHE A 104 -6.85 12.41 5.22
C PHE A 104 -8.07 11.92 6.00
N LEU A 105 -9.26 12.25 5.50
CA LEU A 105 -10.51 12.01 6.22
C LEU A 105 -11.21 10.75 5.70
N LEU A 106 -11.80 9.97 6.59
CA LEU A 106 -12.67 8.86 6.17
C LEU A 106 -14.01 9.42 5.67
N GLY A 107 -14.38 9.04 4.45
CA GLY A 107 -15.59 9.43 3.75
C GLY A 107 -16.42 8.23 3.30
N SER A 108 -17.10 8.37 2.16
CA SER A 108 -17.97 7.35 1.56
C SER A 108 -17.74 7.21 0.06
N PHE A 109 -17.94 6.00 -0.47
CA PHE A 109 -17.96 5.76 -1.91
C PHE A 109 -19.18 6.42 -2.58
N ASP A 110 -20.28 6.58 -1.84
CA ASP A 110 -21.57 7.08 -2.32
C ASP A 110 -21.76 8.59 -2.11
N ALA A 111 -20.68 9.33 -1.82
CA ALA A 111 -20.74 10.77 -1.65
C ALA A 111 -21.01 11.50 -2.98
N ASP A 112 -21.75 12.61 -2.93
CA ASP A 112 -22.05 13.43 -4.11
C ASP A 112 -20.82 14.26 -4.51
N ASP A 113 -20.26 13.96 -5.68
CA ASP A 113 -19.07 14.65 -6.18
C ASP A 113 -19.31 16.13 -6.50
N VAL A 114 -20.56 16.54 -6.78
CA VAL A 114 -20.91 17.95 -6.99
C VAL A 114 -20.78 18.72 -5.67
N GLU A 115 -21.38 18.20 -4.59
CA GLU A 115 -21.30 18.80 -3.26
C GLU A 115 -19.84 18.82 -2.74
N LEU A 116 -19.09 17.74 -2.97
CA LEU A 116 -17.67 17.67 -2.63
C LEU A 116 -16.85 18.72 -3.39
N HIS A 117 -17.09 18.88 -4.70
CA HIS A 117 -16.41 19.90 -5.48
C HIS A 117 -16.73 21.32 -5.00
N GLU A 118 -18.02 21.62 -4.76
CA GLU A 118 -18.48 22.93 -4.26
C GLU A 118 -17.91 23.26 -2.87
N SER A 119 -17.69 22.24 -2.03
CA SER A 119 -17.05 22.37 -0.72
C SER A 119 -15.52 22.31 -0.74
N GLY A 120 -14.90 22.15 -1.91
CA GLY A 120 -13.44 22.12 -2.07
C GLY A 120 -12.80 20.86 -1.50
N VAL A 121 -13.44 19.70 -1.66
CA VAL A 121 -12.98 18.40 -1.18
C VAL A 121 -12.78 17.44 -2.36
N ASN A 122 -11.62 16.82 -2.45
CA ASN A 122 -11.34 15.75 -3.41
C ASN A 122 -11.66 14.39 -2.79
N ARG A 123 -11.97 13.39 -3.63
CA ARG A 123 -12.31 12.03 -3.18
C ARG A 123 -11.44 10.97 -3.84
N ILE A 124 -10.94 10.05 -3.01
CA ILE A 124 -10.20 8.85 -3.39
C ILE A 124 -10.95 7.64 -2.83
N GLY A 125 -11.89 7.08 -3.58
CA GLY A 125 -12.78 6.02 -3.08
C GLY A 125 -13.67 6.53 -1.94
N ASN A 126 -13.43 6.06 -0.71
CA ASN A 126 -14.05 6.54 0.52
C ASN A 126 -13.11 7.37 1.40
N ILE A 127 -12.13 8.04 0.80
CA ILE A 127 -11.20 8.92 1.51
C ILE A 127 -11.37 10.33 0.95
N PHE A 128 -11.47 11.33 1.82
CA PHE A 128 -11.63 12.73 1.46
C PHE A 128 -10.34 13.51 1.73
N VAL A 129 -10.01 14.40 0.79
CA VAL A 129 -8.81 15.24 0.81
C VAL A 129 -9.19 16.69 0.49
N PRO A 130 -9.34 17.55 1.51
CA PRO A 130 -9.55 18.99 1.32
C PRO A 130 -8.52 19.65 0.39
N ASN A 131 -8.97 20.57 -0.46
CA ASN A 131 -8.12 21.34 -1.39
C ASN A 131 -6.97 22.06 -0.67
N ALA A 132 -7.20 22.52 0.57
CA ALA A 132 -6.19 23.14 1.41
C ALA A 132 -4.92 22.29 1.59
N HIS A 133 -5.02 20.95 1.50
CA HIS A 133 -3.85 20.07 1.58
C HIS A 133 -2.96 20.21 0.34
N TYR A 134 -3.57 20.37 -0.83
CA TYR A 134 -2.86 20.61 -2.09
C TYR A 134 -2.27 22.03 -2.15
N GLU A 135 -2.99 23.03 -1.61
CA GLU A 135 -2.44 24.39 -1.45
C GLU A 135 -1.20 24.39 -0.55
N TRP A 136 -1.24 23.62 0.55
CA TRP A 136 -0.07 23.41 1.40
C TRP A 136 1.07 22.72 0.64
N LEU A 137 0.75 21.65 -0.11
CA LEU A 137 1.73 20.91 -0.91
C LEU A 137 2.42 21.82 -1.94
N GLU A 138 1.67 22.65 -2.66
CA GLU A 138 2.22 23.62 -3.62
C GLU A 138 3.18 24.58 -2.92
N LYS A 139 2.77 25.15 -1.78
CA LYS A 139 3.60 26.06 -1.00
C LYS A 139 4.89 25.39 -0.51
N PHE A 140 4.81 24.12 -0.13
CA PHE A 140 5.97 23.33 0.30
C PHE A 140 6.91 23.03 -0.88
N LEU A 141 6.37 22.61 -2.03
CA LEU A 141 7.14 22.16 -3.18
C LEU A 141 7.76 23.30 -3.98
N LYS A 142 7.18 24.49 -3.99
CA LYS A 142 7.72 25.63 -4.74
C LYS A 142 9.20 25.93 -4.47
N PRO A 143 9.66 26.15 -3.22
CA PRO A 143 11.08 26.35 -2.94
C PRO A 143 11.93 25.09 -3.20
N PHE A 144 11.34 23.89 -3.08
CA PHE A 144 12.01 22.65 -3.44
C PHE A 144 12.33 22.61 -4.94
N PHE A 145 11.36 22.92 -5.81
CA PHE A 145 11.56 22.93 -7.26
C PHE A 145 12.57 23.97 -7.72
N GLU A 146 12.59 25.16 -7.13
CA GLU A 146 13.62 26.18 -7.42
C GLU A 146 15.03 25.65 -7.13
N LYS A 147 15.20 24.96 -5.99
CA LYS A 147 16.47 24.33 -5.61
C LYS A 147 16.86 23.18 -6.53
N GLU A 148 15.92 22.30 -6.87
CA GLU A 148 16.20 21.17 -7.76
C GLU A 148 16.52 21.63 -9.19
N PHE A 149 15.86 22.68 -9.68
CA PHE A 149 16.17 23.29 -10.97
C PHE A 149 17.60 23.86 -11.01
N ALA A 150 18.01 24.62 -9.99
CA ALA A 150 19.38 25.13 -9.92
C ALA A 150 20.43 24.00 -9.85
N LYS A 151 20.11 22.87 -9.20
CA LYS A 151 20.97 21.68 -9.22
C LYS A 151 21.08 21.09 -10.62
N GLN A 152 19.99 21.01 -11.38
CA GLN A 152 20.00 20.53 -12.76
C GLN A 152 20.88 21.40 -13.66
N GLU A 153 20.72 22.73 -13.59
CA GLU A 153 21.55 23.66 -14.35
C GLU A 153 23.04 23.48 -14.03
N LYS A 154 23.38 23.35 -12.75
CA LYS A 154 24.77 23.13 -12.31
C LYS A 154 25.31 21.76 -12.74
N ALA A 155 24.49 20.72 -12.73
CA ALA A 155 24.87 19.37 -13.14
C ALA A 155 24.97 19.23 -14.67
N GLY A 156 24.38 20.14 -15.43
CA GLY A 156 24.31 20.06 -16.89
C GLY A 156 23.46 18.89 -17.39
N ARG A 157 22.54 18.37 -16.58
CA ARG A 157 21.63 17.27 -16.91
C ARG A 157 20.33 17.33 -16.12
N LEU A 158 19.31 16.63 -16.62
CA LEU A 158 18.08 16.39 -15.88
C LEU A 158 18.33 15.41 -14.72
N LEU A 159 17.66 15.64 -13.58
CA LEU A 159 17.62 14.70 -12.46
C LEU A 159 16.57 13.61 -12.75
N ALA A 160 16.88 12.37 -12.37
CA ALA A 160 15.94 11.26 -12.43
C ALA A 160 14.94 11.32 -11.26
N PRO A 161 13.76 10.70 -11.38
CA PRO A 161 12.74 10.70 -10.30
C PRO A 161 13.21 10.14 -8.94
N SER A 162 14.29 9.36 -8.91
CA SER A 162 14.85 8.76 -7.70
C SER A 162 15.92 9.60 -7.01
N GLU A 163 16.36 10.71 -7.63
CA GLU A 163 17.41 11.62 -7.13
C GLU A 163 16.82 12.80 -6.36
#